data_AF-A0AAV3UN82-F1
#
_entry.id   AF-A0AAV3UN82-F1
#
_cell.length_a   1.000
_cell.length_b   1.000
_cell.length_c   1.000
_cell.angle_alpha   90.00
_cell.angle_beta   90.00
_cell.angle_gamma   90.00
#
_symmetry.space_group_name_H-M   'P 1'
#
loop_
_entity.id
_entity.type
_entity.pdbx_description
1 polymer ?
#
loop_
_entity_poly.entity_id
_entity_poly.type
_entity_poly.pdbx_seq_one_letter_code
_entity_poly.pdbx_strand_id
1 'polypeptide(L)'
;MTAPHEQLAAYTAELAAASIPYEIMSLTQSHDSGELLTDRQWEFIIEAVEHGYYDMSRDCTLTELAEVLDINNSAASKLRHRAESRIIREFVAEAAL
;
A
#
# COMPACT_ATOMS: atom_id res chain seq x y z
N MET A 1 11.32 -7.46 8.57
CA MET A 1 12.48 -6.57 8.46
C MET A 1 12.51 -6.05 7.04
N THR A 2 12.44 -4.73 6.86
CA THR A 2 12.69 -4.06 5.58
C THR A 2 14.16 -3.62 5.59
N ALA A 3 14.91 -4.03 4.57
CA ALA A 3 16.33 -3.69 4.42
C ALA A 3 16.57 -3.18 2.99
N PRO A 4 17.49 -2.21 2.79
CA PRO A 4 17.91 -1.80 1.46
C PRO A 4 18.40 -2.98 0.62
N HIS A 5 18.23 -2.89 -0.71
CA HIS A 5 18.61 -3.95 -1.65
C HIS A 5 20.07 -4.39 -1.49
N GLU A 6 20.98 -3.44 -1.23
CA GLU A 6 22.40 -3.70 -1.02
C GLU A 6 22.68 -4.52 0.25
N GLN A 7 21.94 -4.26 1.34
CA GLN A 7 22.06 -5.06 2.57
C GLN A 7 21.53 -6.48 2.37
N LEU A 8 20.45 -6.66 1.60
CA LEU A 8 19.93 -7.99 1.29
C LEU A 8 20.89 -8.78 0.40
N ALA A 9 21.53 -8.12 -0.58
CA ALA A 9 22.57 -8.72 -1.41
C ALA A 9 23.79 -9.14 -0.57
N ALA A 10 24.26 -8.29 0.34
CA ALA A 10 25.36 -8.62 1.25
C ALA A 10 25.01 -9.81 2.16
N TYR A 11 23.80 -9.82 2.75
CA TYR A 11 23.36 -10.87 3.65
C TYR A 11 23.20 -12.24 2.95
N THR A 12 22.62 -12.27 1.75
CA THR A 12 22.52 -13.51 0.97
C THR A 12 23.89 -14.05 0.55
N ALA A 13 24.84 -13.17 0.23
CA ALA A 13 26.23 -13.56 -0.03
C ALA A 13 26.92 -14.15 1.21
N GLU A 14 26.68 -13.60 2.40
CA GLU A 14 27.19 -14.15 3.67
C GLU A 14 26.59 -15.54 3.97
N LEU A 15 25.28 -15.71 3.81
CA LEU A 15 24.62 -17.01 3.99
C LEU A 15 25.16 -18.06 3.01
N ALA A 16 25.36 -17.68 1.75
CA ALA A 16 25.96 -18.54 0.74
C ALA A 16 27.41 -18.93 1.10
N ALA A 17 28.23 -17.96 1.56
CA ALA A 17 29.59 -18.21 2.01
C ALA A 17 29.66 -19.13 3.24
N ALA A 18 28.67 -19.03 4.14
CA ALA A 18 28.52 -19.90 5.30
C ALA A 18 27.90 -21.27 4.96
N SER A 19 27.56 -21.54 3.69
CA SER A 19 26.87 -22.77 3.25
C SER A 19 25.56 -23.03 3.99
N ILE A 20 24.86 -21.97 4.40
CA ILE A 20 23.56 -22.06 5.06
C ILE A 20 22.50 -22.16 3.95
N PRO A 21 21.69 -23.24 3.90
CA PRO A 21 20.61 -23.34 2.93
C PRO A 21 19.53 -22.31 3.26
N TYR A 22 19.10 -21.56 2.25
CA TYR A 22 18.01 -20.59 2.37
C TYR A 22 17.11 -20.66 1.14
N GLU A 23 15.85 -20.32 1.33
CA GLU A 23 14.86 -20.15 0.27
C GLU A 23 14.25 -18.75 0.39
N ILE A 24 14.25 -18.01 -0.71
CA ILE A 24 13.61 -16.70 -0.76
C ILE A 24 12.13 -16.92 -1.01
N MET A 25 11.32 -16.78 0.03
CA MET A 25 9.86 -16.97 -0.07
C MET A 25 9.15 -15.79 -0.73
N SER A 26 9.66 -14.56 -0.56
CA SER A 26 9.08 -13.35 -1.15
C SER A 26 10.11 -12.23 -1.23
N LEU A 27 10.09 -11.48 -2.35
CA LEU A 27 10.84 -10.24 -2.54
C LEU A 27 9.83 -9.15 -2.88
N THR A 28 9.65 -8.20 -1.97
CA THR A 28 8.84 -7.01 -2.21
C THR A 28 9.78 -5.83 -2.30
N GLN A 29 9.88 -5.20 -3.47
CA GLN A 29 10.51 -3.90 -3.59
C GLN A 29 9.54 -2.88 -3.01
N SER A 30 9.93 -2.21 -1.93
CA SER A 30 9.30 -0.95 -1.59
C SER A 30 9.82 0.10 -2.57
N HIS A 31 9.23 0.18 -3.76
CA HIS A 31 9.19 1.46 -4.46
C HIS A 31 8.43 2.38 -3.53
N ASP A 32 9.16 3.26 -2.86
CA ASP A 32 8.74 4.19 -1.84
C ASP A 32 7.22 4.20 -1.61
N SER A 33 6.73 3.25 -0.81
CA SER A 33 5.31 3.15 -0.51
C SER A 33 4.84 4.36 0.33
N GLY A 34 5.78 5.16 0.83
CA GLY A 34 5.53 6.50 1.38
C GLY A 34 5.29 7.59 0.33
N GLU A 35 5.67 7.40 -0.95
CA GLU A 35 5.50 8.39 -2.02
C GLU A 35 4.26 8.18 -2.90
N LEU A 36 3.76 6.94 -3.06
CA LEU A 36 2.63 6.68 -3.97
C LEU A 36 1.40 7.51 -3.59
N LEU A 37 1.04 7.49 -2.31
CA LEU A 37 -0.07 8.25 -1.75
C LEU A 37 0.45 9.29 -0.78
N THR A 38 -0.18 10.46 -0.76
CA THR A 38 0.03 11.41 0.33
C THR A 38 -0.49 10.82 1.64
N ASP A 39 0.02 11.24 2.81
CA ASP A 39 -0.47 10.80 4.12
C ASP A 39 -2.00 10.80 4.24
N ARG A 40 -2.66 11.87 3.78
CA ARG A 40 -4.13 11.99 3.84
C ARG A 40 -4.86 11.00 2.93
N GLN A 41 -4.23 10.58 1.83
CA GLN A 41 -4.78 9.54 0.93
C GLN A 41 -4.56 8.15 1.54
N TRP A 42 -3.40 7.93 2.17
CA TRP A 42 -3.13 6.72 2.93
C TRP A 42 -4.15 6.52 4.05
N GLU A 43 -4.34 7.56 4.87
CA GLU A 43 -5.32 7.58 5.95
C GLU A 43 -6.73 7.22 5.43
N PHE A 44 -7.16 7.82 4.32
CA PHE A 44 -8.46 7.47 3.72
C PHE A 44 -8.55 5.99 3.33
N ILE A 45 -7.53 5.44 2.69
CA ILE A 45 -7.56 4.04 2.22
C ILE A 45 -7.53 3.07 3.39
N ILE A 46 -6.74 3.36 4.43
CA ILE A 46 -6.69 2.55 5.66
C ILE A 46 -8.07 2.51 6.32
N GLU A 47 -8.64 3.67 6.62
CA GLU A 47 -9.98 3.76 7.23
C GLU A 47 -11.04 3.08 6.37
N ALA A 48 -10.97 3.24 5.04
CA ALA A 48 -11.90 2.59 4.12
C ALA A 48 -11.79 1.06 4.13
N VAL A 49 -10.60 0.50 4.26
CA VAL A 49 -10.41 -0.96 4.38
C VAL A 49 -10.88 -1.42 5.75
N GLU A 50 -10.49 -0.75 6.83
CA GLU A 50 -10.82 -1.14 8.21
C GLU A 50 -12.33 -1.09 8.48
N HIS A 51 -13.04 -0.15 7.86
CA HIS A 51 -14.49 -0.03 7.96
C HIS A 51 -15.25 -0.86 6.91
N GLY A 52 -14.58 -1.63 6.04
CA GLY A 52 -15.26 -2.49 5.07
C GLY A 52 -15.93 -1.75 3.91
N TYR A 53 -15.48 -0.53 3.60
CA TYR A 53 -15.96 0.24 2.44
C TYR A 53 -15.68 -0.47 1.10
N TYR A 54 -14.60 -1.23 1.05
CA TYR A 54 -14.17 -1.99 -0.13
C TYR A 54 -14.61 -3.47 -0.11
N ASP A 55 -15.38 -3.89 0.90
CA ASP A 55 -15.85 -5.27 1.01
C ASP A 55 -16.95 -5.60 -0.01
N MET A 56 -17.08 -6.89 -0.36
CA MET A 56 -18.07 -7.37 -1.33
C MET A 56 -19.51 -7.05 -0.89
N SER A 57 -19.83 -7.28 0.38
CA SER A 57 -20.98 -6.66 1.06
C SER A 57 -20.46 -5.42 1.74
N ARG A 58 -20.66 -4.24 1.13
CA ARG A 58 -20.19 -2.99 1.74
C ARG A 58 -20.81 -2.82 3.13
N ASP A 59 -19.95 -2.88 4.14
CA ASP A 59 -20.33 -2.67 5.54
C ASP A 59 -20.25 -1.18 5.92
N CYS A 60 -19.67 -0.35 5.05
CA CYS A 60 -19.57 1.09 5.22
C CYS A 60 -19.82 1.87 3.91
N THR A 61 -20.43 3.04 4.05
CA THR A 61 -20.68 4.02 3.00
C THR A 61 -19.63 5.12 3.00
N LEU A 62 -19.55 5.87 1.89
CA LEU A 62 -18.61 7.00 1.80
C LEU A 62 -18.98 8.12 2.79
N THR A 63 -20.25 8.22 3.16
CA THR A 63 -20.73 9.21 4.12
C THR A 63 -20.33 8.86 5.54
N GLU A 64 -20.45 7.59 5.93
CA GLU A 64 -19.94 7.13 7.23
C GLU A 64 -18.42 7.29 7.32
N LEU A 65 -17.67 6.99 6.25
CA LEU A 65 -16.23 7.31 6.19
C LEU A 65 -15.91 8.80 6.32
N ALA A 66 -16.74 9.66 5.73
CA ALA A 66 -16.57 11.09 5.83
C ALA A 66 -16.75 11.57 7.28
N GLU A 67 -17.67 10.96 8.02
CA GLU A 67 -17.87 11.19 9.45
C GLU A 67 -16.69 10.68 10.28
N VAL A 68 -16.17 9.47 10.01
CA VAL A 68 -14.97 8.92 10.67
C VAL A 68 -13.76 9.85 10.51
N LEU A 69 -13.56 10.38 9.31
CA LEU A 69 -12.41 11.23 8.95
C LEU A 69 -12.61 12.72 9.30
N ASP A 70 -13.75 13.09 9.89
CA ASP A 70 -14.17 14.47 10.17
C ASP A 70 -14.04 15.42 8.97
N ILE A 71 -14.57 14.99 7.81
CA ILE A 71 -14.58 15.76 6.57
C ILE A 71 -15.95 15.76 5.91
N ASN A 72 -16.20 16.75 5.05
CA ASN A 72 -17.44 16.74 4.28
C ASN A 72 -17.43 15.69 3.15
N ASN A 73 -18.62 15.24 2.75
CA ASN A 73 -18.82 14.27 1.66
C ASN A 73 -18.08 14.63 0.35
N SER A 74 -18.01 15.92 -0.01
CA SER A 74 -17.34 16.33 -1.24
C SER A 74 -15.82 16.16 -1.14
N ALA A 75 -15.24 16.38 0.04
CA ALA A 75 -13.83 16.18 0.32
C ALA A 75 -13.49 14.68 0.33
N ALA A 76 -14.31 13.86 0.99
CA ALA A 76 -14.16 12.40 1.00
C ALA A 76 -14.20 11.82 -0.42
N SER A 77 -15.17 12.24 -1.25
CA SER A 77 -15.27 11.80 -2.65
C SER A 77 -14.04 12.15 -3.49
N LYS A 78 -13.52 13.38 -3.35
CA LYS A 78 -12.30 13.80 -4.05
C LYS A 78 -11.07 13.05 -3.54
N LEU A 79 -10.99 12.81 -2.23
CA LEU A 79 -9.86 12.12 -1.60
C LEU A 79 -9.81 10.67 -2.08
N ARG A 80 -10.94 9.96 -2.03
CA ARG A 80 -11.15 8.64 -2.61
C ARG A 80 -10.67 8.60 -4.06
N HIS A 81 -11.23 9.48 -4.89
CA HIS A 81 -10.95 9.45 -6.32
C HIS A 81 -9.46 9.69 -6.63
N ARG A 82 -8.80 10.59 -5.90
CA ARG A 82 -7.35 10.82 -6.09
C ARG A 82 -6.52 9.63 -5.62
N ALA A 83 -6.87 9.02 -4.48
CA ALA A 83 -6.18 7.85 -3.96
C ALA A 83 -6.32 6.66 -4.91
N GLU A 84 -7.55 6.29 -5.28
CA GLU A 84 -7.85 5.18 -6.19
C GLU A 84 -7.19 5.39 -7.56
N SER A 85 -7.25 6.62 -8.10
CA SER A 85 -6.62 6.92 -9.40
C SER A 85 -5.11 6.69 -9.37
N ARG A 86 -4.42 7.01 -8.27
CA ARG A 86 -2.98 6.79 -8.14
C ARG A 86 -2.67 5.30 -8.01
N ILE A 87 -3.39 4.60 -7.13
CA ILE A 87 -3.23 3.15 -6.93
C ILE A 87 -3.40 2.40 -8.26
N ILE A 88 -4.49 2.66 -8.98
CA ILE A 88 -4.80 1.95 -10.24
C ILE A 88 -3.75 2.24 -11.30
N ARG A 89 -3.29 3.49 -11.43
CA ARG A 89 -2.27 3.86 -12.41
C ARG A 89 -0.93 3.18 -12.13
N GLU A 90 -0.51 3.17 -10.88
CA GLU A 90 0.74 2.52 -10.48
C GLU A 90 0.66 1.01 -10.68
N PHE A 91 -0.43 0.39 -10.22
CA PHE A 91 -0.65 -1.04 -10.41
C PHE A 91 -0.62 -1.47 -11.88
N VAL A 92 -1.22 -0.67 -12.78
CA VAL A 92 -1.16 -0.93 -14.23
C VAL A 92 0.24 -0.71 -14.80
N ALA A 93 0.99 0.29 -14.31
CA ALA A 93 2.36 0.53 -14.74
C ALA A 93 3.30 -0.62 -14.34
N GLU A 94 3.16 -1.13 -13.11
CA GLU A 94 3.91 -2.30 -12.64
C GLU A 94 3.53 -3.58 -13.39
N ALA A 95 2.24 -3.82 -13.64
CA ALA A 95 1.78 -5.02 -14.34
C ALA A 95 2.14 -5.05 -15.84
N ALA A 96 2.52 -3.90 -16.42
CA ALA A 96 2.92 -3.78 -17.82
C ALA A 96 4.43 -3.93 -18.05
N LEU A 97 5.23 -4.12 -16.98
CA LEU A 97 6.66 -4.45 -17.01
C LEU A 97 6.88 -5.96 -17.12
#